data_AF-A0A158L208-F1
#
_entry.id   AF-A0A158L208-F1
#
_cell.length_a   1.000
_cell.length_b   1.000
_cell.length_c   1.000
_cell.angle_alpha   90.00
_cell.angle_beta   90.00
_cell.angle_gamma   90.00
#
_symmetry.space_group_name_H-M   'P 1'
#
loop_
_entity.id
_entity.type
_entity.pdbx_description
1 polymer ?
#
loop_
_entity_poly.entity_id
_entity_poly.type
_entity_poly.pdbx_seq_one_letter_code
_entity_poly.pdbx_strand_id
1 'polypeptide(L)'
;MTLRGLIDSLHQNLAAATEQVHDEQAARLAGADAVYQQRIFDRNAINSVMKALVIDEQAQIARTQKVRQSIIELAGTEVDSFDKLVRSVSLGAIISTISQSSAVIVELAHTEIAKSIQPVLHVNIVERLQKQYDANPSGLKAFVSGLYEKSGTMLQYNKTEVDRSVANNQGGSVGTAKTVAVFLPECESQKNFHASLTRMFEEQKDPASDTVVATGKLSNEIVIMKIASLMPVRFIESLPVLRRHYDGLLADFNESHLLHSAGNGKRLPPLYARTSAEVASQAKRKPYRLIAHLLQMIRSRENRVTGETEWVFVYEDDGLPTDRVLNGRNWSAVFDGDQKDDLQKMIEAEVTRHIASTLQHRDDKTKLIGDFDAFARKTLVDNGGFTDDPGYKAIVALKPQIRDIIGLPAATAQAA
;
A
#
# COMPACT_ATOMS: atom_id res chain seq x y z
N MET A 1 43.34 10.47 27.23
CA MET A 1 43.99 9.54 26.28
C MET A 1 45.48 9.84 26.26
N THR A 2 46.35 8.84 26.13
CA THR A 2 47.78 9.07 25.90
C THR A 2 48.02 9.38 24.43
N LEU A 3 49.04 10.20 24.11
CA LEU A 3 49.42 10.53 22.72
C LEU A 3 49.61 9.27 21.86
N ARG A 4 50.17 8.21 22.46
CA ARG A 4 50.32 6.90 21.82
C ARG A 4 48.98 6.29 21.40
N GLY A 5 47.96 6.33 22.27
CA GLY A 5 46.62 5.83 21.93
C GLY A 5 45.95 6.62 20.80
N LEU A 6 46.22 7.92 20.70
CA LEU A 6 45.73 8.76 19.59
C LEU A 6 46.43 8.43 18.26
N ILE A 7 47.75 8.20 18.29
CA ILE A 7 48.52 7.75 17.13
C ILE A 7 48.05 6.38 16.66
N ASP A 8 47.88 5.42 17.58
CA ASP A 8 47.41 4.08 17.27
C ASP A 8 46.00 4.11 16.65
N SER A 9 45.11 4.96 17.18
CA SER A 9 43.77 5.17 16.62
C SER A 9 43.81 5.76 15.20
N LEU A 10 44.70 6.72 14.93
CA LEU A 10 44.85 7.29 13.58
C LEU A 10 45.36 6.25 12.58
N HIS A 11 46.34 5.43 12.97
CA HIS A 11 46.81 4.32 12.14
C HIS A 11 45.70 3.30 11.86
N GLN A 12 44.90 2.95 12.87
CA GLN A 12 43.76 2.06 12.68
C GLN A 12 42.73 2.66 11.71
N ASN A 13 42.44 3.97 11.81
CA ASN A 13 41.53 4.65 10.88
C ASN A 13 42.06 4.63 9.44
N LEU A 14 43.36 4.84 9.22
CA LEU A 14 43.95 4.79 7.88
C LEU A 14 43.93 3.38 7.28
N ALA A 15 44.21 2.36 8.09
CA ALA A 15 44.13 0.97 7.66
C ALA A 15 42.68 0.57 7.33
N ALA A 16 41.74 0.88 8.23
CA ALA A 16 40.32 0.60 8.02
C ALA A 16 39.74 1.35 6.81
N ALA A 17 40.16 2.60 6.57
CA ALA A 17 39.75 3.35 5.39
C ALA A 17 40.21 2.66 4.09
N THR A 18 41.43 2.13 4.09
CA THR A 18 42.00 1.44 2.92
C THR A 18 41.25 0.15 2.63
N GLU A 19 40.98 -0.65 3.67
CA GLU A 19 40.18 -1.88 3.56
C GLU A 19 38.77 -1.57 3.06
N GLN A 20 38.09 -0.58 3.63
CA GLN A 20 36.74 -0.20 3.23
C GLN A 20 36.67 0.32 1.79
N VAL A 21 37.68 1.06 1.32
CA VAL A 21 37.76 1.49 -0.09
C VAL A 21 37.92 0.28 -1.02
N HIS A 22 38.72 -0.72 -0.63
CA HIS A 22 38.84 -1.97 -1.40
C HIS A 22 37.53 -2.76 -1.43
N ASP A 23 36.81 -2.84 -0.31
CA ASP A 23 35.51 -3.51 -0.23
C ASP A 23 34.47 -2.80 -1.10
N GLU A 24 34.41 -1.46 -1.06
CA GLU A 24 33.53 -0.68 -1.95
C GLU A 24 33.88 -0.89 -3.42
N GLN A 25 35.16 -0.94 -3.77
CA GLN A 25 35.61 -1.23 -5.12
C GLN A 25 35.17 -2.64 -5.57
N ALA A 26 35.40 -3.65 -4.73
CA ALA A 26 35.02 -5.03 -5.01
C ALA A 26 33.49 -5.16 -5.18
N ALA A 27 32.71 -4.55 -4.30
CA ALA A 27 31.24 -4.55 -4.36
C ALA A 27 30.73 -3.91 -5.65
N ARG A 28 31.33 -2.80 -6.11
CA ARG A 28 30.96 -2.14 -7.38
C ARG A 28 31.29 -2.98 -8.61
N LEU A 29 32.34 -3.81 -8.53
CA LEU A 29 32.83 -4.67 -9.62
C LEU A 29 32.19 -6.07 -9.64
N ALA A 30 31.55 -6.51 -8.55
CA ALA A 30 31.00 -7.87 -8.38
C ALA A 30 29.85 -8.25 -9.34
N GLY A 31 29.43 -7.36 -10.24
CA GLY A 31 28.83 -7.73 -11.53
C GLY A 31 27.35 -8.13 -11.53
N ALA A 32 26.64 -8.09 -10.40
CA ALA A 32 25.19 -8.18 -10.40
C ALA A 32 24.59 -6.76 -10.43
N ASP A 33 24.00 -6.39 -11.56
CA ASP A 33 23.16 -5.21 -11.61
C ASP A 33 21.98 -5.41 -10.64
N ALA A 34 21.69 -4.39 -9.82
CA ALA A 34 20.47 -4.40 -9.01
C ALA A 34 19.26 -4.53 -9.94
N VAL A 35 18.17 -5.16 -9.49
CA VAL A 35 16.97 -5.41 -10.32
C VAL A 35 16.44 -4.15 -11.03
N TYR A 36 16.64 -2.98 -10.42
CA TYR A 36 16.19 -1.68 -10.90
C TYR A 36 17.23 -0.89 -11.72
N GLN A 37 18.41 -1.44 -11.97
CA GLN A 37 19.45 -0.81 -12.78
C GLN A 37 19.85 -1.77 -13.91
N GLN A 38 20.06 -1.26 -15.12
CA GLN A 38 20.65 -2.05 -16.19
C GLN A 38 21.78 -1.25 -16.82
N ARG A 39 23.01 -1.76 -16.71
CA ARG A 39 24.21 -1.05 -17.18
C ARG A 39 24.57 -1.48 -18.60
N ILE A 40 24.84 -0.51 -19.47
CA ILE A 40 25.29 -0.74 -20.84
C ILE A 40 26.74 -0.30 -20.93
N PHE A 41 27.63 -1.27 -21.13
CA PHE A 41 29.07 -1.05 -21.17
C PHE A 41 29.69 -1.52 -22.48
N ASP A 42 30.61 -0.71 -22.98
CA ASP A 42 31.56 -1.11 -24.02
C ASP A 42 32.84 -1.58 -23.35
N ARG A 43 32.90 -2.89 -23.07
CA ARG A 43 34.02 -3.50 -22.33
C ARG A 43 35.35 -3.32 -23.03
N ASN A 44 35.36 -3.31 -24.37
CA ASN A 44 36.59 -3.14 -25.14
C ASN A 44 37.14 -1.72 -24.99
N ALA A 45 36.27 -0.70 -25.12
CA ALA A 45 36.66 0.68 -24.89
C ALA A 45 37.12 0.91 -23.43
N ILE A 46 36.41 0.33 -22.44
CA ILE A 46 36.80 0.42 -21.02
C ILE A 46 38.18 -0.19 -20.79
N ASN A 47 38.43 -1.40 -21.29
CA ASN A 47 39.73 -2.07 -21.16
C ASN A 47 40.86 -1.27 -21.83
N SER A 48 40.56 -0.57 -22.92
CA SER A 48 41.54 0.25 -23.65
C SER A 48 41.92 1.50 -22.85
N VAL A 49 40.94 2.18 -22.26
CA VAL A 49 41.15 3.32 -21.35
C VAL A 49 41.89 2.86 -20.08
N MET A 50 41.48 1.75 -19.48
CA MET A 50 42.14 1.18 -18.30
C MET A 50 43.60 0.83 -18.59
N LYS A 51 43.88 0.21 -19.75
CA LYS A 51 45.25 -0.08 -20.17
C LYS A 51 46.08 1.20 -20.35
N ALA A 52 45.52 2.25 -20.95
CA ALA A 52 46.20 3.53 -21.08
C ALA A 52 46.50 4.18 -19.71
N LEU A 53 45.57 4.09 -18.75
CA LEU A 53 45.78 4.56 -17.38
C LEU A 53 46.89 3.78 -16.65
N VAL A 54 47.00 2.47 -16.89
CA VAL A 54 47.93 1.56 -16.22
C VAL A 54 49.36 1.59 -16.81
N ILE A 55 49.53 1.97 -18.08
CA ILE A 55 50.86 2.01 -18.71
C ILE A 55 51.60 3.32 -18.42
N ASP A 56 50.89 4.41 -18.16
CA ASP A 56 51.49 5.72 -17.88
C ASP A 56 51.96 5.83 -16.41
N GLU A 57 53.18 5.34 -16.16
CA GLU A 57 53.81 5.34 -14.83
C GLU A 57 54.01 6.76 -14.28
N GLN A 58 54.43 7.71 -15.13
CA GLN A 58 54.66 9.09 -14.70
C GLN A 58 53.35 9.73 -14.23
N ALA A 59 52.25 9.54 -14.95
CA ALA A 59 50.95 10.02 -14.53
C ALA A 59 50.44 9.30 -13.27
N GLN A 60 50.70 7.99 -13.10
CA GLN A 60 50.32 7.29 -11.86
C GLN A 60 51.01 7.86 -10.63
N ILE A 61 52.31 8.16 -10.72
CA ILE A 61 53.04 8.81 -9.64
C ILE A 61 52.39 10.16 -9.31
N ALA A 62 52.15 11.00 -10.32
CA ALA A 62 51.54 12.32 -10.14
C ALA A 62 50.13 12.22 -9.50
N ARG A 63 49.29 11.30 -9.98
CA ARG A 63 47.94 11.05 -9.44
C ARG A 63 47.98 10.57 -7.99
N THR A 64 48.90 9.65 -7.67
CA THR A 64 49.09 9.15 -6.30
C THR A 64 49.54 10.26 -5.36
N GLN A 65 50.47 11.12 -5.79
CA GLN A 65 50.87 12.29 -5.00
C GLN A 65 49.71 13.26 -4.78
N LYS A 66 48.84 13.45 -5.77
CA LYS A 66 47.65 14.30 -5.62
C LYS A 66 46.69 13.76 -4.57
N VAL A 67 46.40 12.45 -4.56
CA VAL A 67 45.55 11.83 -3.51
C VAL A 67 46.22 11.96 -2.14
N ARG A 68 47.53 11.70 -2.05
CA ARG A 68 48.29 11.88 -0.80
C ARG A 68 48.17 13.31 -0.29
N GLN A 69 48.33 14.31 -1.17
CA GLN A 69 48.23 15.71 -0.82
C GLN A 69 46.82 16.07 -0.30
N SER A 70 45.75 15.58 -0.95
CA SER A 70 44.38 15.77 -0.46
C SER A 70 44.15 15.20 0.95
N ILE A 71 44.78 14.06 1.27
CA ILE A 71 44.70 13.46 2.61
C ILE A 71 45.49 14.29 3.62
N ILE A 72 46.66 14.83 3.25
CA ILE A 72 47.44 15.73 4.11
C ILE A 72 46.64 17.01 4.39
N GLU A 73 45.92 17.54 3.40
CA GLU A 73 45.10 18.74 3.56
C GLU A 73 43.91 18.55 4.52
N LEU A 74 43.42 17.32 4.71
CA LEU A 74 42.42 17.02 5.76
C LEU A 74 42.93 17.34 7.17
N ALA A 75 44.24 17.22 7.40
CA ALA A 75 44.84 17.58 8.68
C ALA A 75 44.71 19.08 8.96
N GLY A 76 44.68 19.91 7.92
CA GLY A 76 44.79 21.36 8.01
C GLY A 76 46.24 21.84 8.09
N THR A 77 46.48 23.10 7.74
CA THR A 77 47.83 23.73 7.79
C THR A 77 48.20 24.23 9.19
N GLU A 78 47.23 24.39 10.09
CA GLU A 78 47.40 24.88 11.46
C GLU A 78 46.89 23.86 12.48
N VAL A 79 47.68 22.82 12.71
CA VAL A 79 47.38 21.80 13.73
C VAL A 79 48.19 22.12 14.98
N ASP A 80 47.57 22.79 15.94
CA ASP A 80 48.19 23.15 17.23
C ASP A 80 48.13 22.02 18.28
N SER A 81 47.45 20.90 17.97
CA SER A 81 47.35 19.73 18.86
C SER A 81 46.95 18.44 18.13
N PHE A 82 47.44 17.29 18.63
CA PHE A 82 47.13 15.97 18.06
C PHE A 82 45.66 15.58 18.23
N ASP A 83 44.97 16.11 19.24
CA ASP A 83 43.53 15.93 19.42
C ASP A 83 42.72 16.61 18.30
N LYS A 84 43.15 17.77 17.79
CA LYS A 84 42.52 18.41 16.63
C LYS A 84 42.77 17.61 15.35
N LEU A 85 43.98 17.07 15.18
CA LEU A 85 44.32 16.19 14.04
C LEU A 85 43.43 14.96 13.96
N VAL A 86 43.26 14.25 15.07
CA VAL A 86 42.45 13.01 15.10
C VAL A 86 40.97 13.31 14.86
N ARG A 87 40.48 14.50 15.25
CA ARG A 87 39.11 14.94 14.97
C ARG A 87 38.90 15.34 13.50
N SER A 88 39.89 15.99 12.88
CA SER A 88 39.79 16.39 11.46
C SER A 88 39.97 15.21 10.50
N VAL A 89 40.81 14.24 10.88
CA VAL A 89 41.11 13.03 10.09
C VAL A 89 40.28 11.83 10.58
N SER A 90 38.95 11.99 10.52
CA SER A 90 38.03 10.87 10.81
C SER A 90 38.05 9.81 9.70
N LEU A 91 37.69 8.57 10.03
CA LEU A 91 37.55 7.46 9.08
C LEU A 91 36.69 7.85 7.86
N GLY A 92 35.51 8.43 8.12
CA GLY A 92 34.59 8.88 7.05
C GLY A 92 35.16 9.99 6.19
N ALA A 93 35.92 10.93 6.78
CA ALA A 93 36.58 12.00 6.02
C ALA A 93 37.67 11.45 5.10
N ILE A 94 38.49 10.51 5.57
CA ILE A 94 39.53 9.86 4.74
C ILE A 94 38.90 9.14 3.55
N ILE A 95 37.87 8.32 3.78
CA ILE A 95 37.18 7.56 2.72
C ILE A 95 36.55 8.51 1.70
N SER A 96 35.87 9.57 2.16
CA SER A 96 35.26 10.56 1.30
C SER A 96 36.30 11.27 0.43
N THR A 97 37.41 11.70 1.02
CA THR A 97 38.49 12.40 0.30
C THR A 97 39.20 11.51 -0.72
N ILE A 98 39.49 10.25 -0.37
CA ILE A 98 40.05 9.28 -1.32
C ILE A 98 39.09 9.09 -2.50
N SER A 99 37.81 8.87 -2.22
CA SER A 99 36.80 8.63 -3.25
C SER A 99 36.61 9.83 -4.18
N GLN A 100 36.45 11.04 -3.63
CA GLN A 100 36.26 12.27 -4.40
C GLN A 100 37.51 12.63 -5.21
N SER A 101 38.70 12.57 -4.59
CA SER A 101 39.96 12.86 -5.29
C SER A 101 40.19 11.88 -6.44
N SER A 102 39.91 10.58 -6.20
CA SER A 102 40.03 9.55 -7.23
C SER A 102 39.05 9.78 -8.38
N ALA A 103 37.79 10.14 -8.08
CA ALA A 103 36.80 10.46 -9.12
C ALA A 103 37.25 11.63 -10.00
N VAL A 104 37.68 12.74 -9.40
CA VAL A 104 38.20 13.91 -10.14
C VAL A 104 39.43 13.55 -10.98
N ILE A 105 40.34 12.75 -10.44
CA ILE A 105 41.53 12.30 -11.16
C ILE A 105 41.14 11.45 -12.37
N VAL A 106 40.21 10.51 -12.20
CA VAL A 106 39.74 9.64 -13.28
C VAL A 106 39.04 10.45 -14.37
N GLU A 107 38.21 11.44 -14.02
CA GLU A 107 37.57 12.33 -15.01
C GLU A 107 38.59 13.13 -15.84
N LEU A 108 39.59 13.72 -15.18
CA LEU A 108 40.64 14.47 -15.87
C LEU A 108 41.49 13.57 -16.77
N ALA A 109 41.87 12.39 -16.26
CA ALA A 109 42.65 11.44 -17.04
C ALA A 109 41.85 10.87 -18.21
N HIS A 110 40.56 10.59 -18.00
CA HIS A 110 39.65 10.14 -19.04
C HIS A 110 39.51 11.20 -20.14
N THR A 111 39.32 12.48 -19.78
CA THR A 111 39.21 13.58 -20.73
C THR A 111 40.44 13.68 -21.64
N GLU A 112 41.64 13.48 -21.10
CA GLU A 112 42.87 13.50 -21.90
C GLU A 112 42.97 12.27 -22.81
N ILE A 113 42.74 11.08 -22.26
CA ILE A 113 42.79 9.82 -23.01
C ILE A 113 41.75 9.81 -24.15
N ALA A 114 40.57 10.36 -23.89
CA ALA A 114 39.45 10.44 -24.81
C ALA A 114 39.72 11.29 -26.07
N LYS A 115 40.80 12.09 -26.09
CA LYS A 115 41.26 12.78 -27.30
C LYS A 115 41.81 11.83 -28.36
N SER A 116 42.29 10.66 -27.95
CA SER A 116 42.96 9.67 -28.81
C SER A 116 42.25 8.32 -28.87
N ILE A 117 41.47 7.99 -27.83
CA ILE A 117 40.76 6.73 -27.68
C ILE A 117 39.27 7.02 -27.50
N GLN A 118 38.40 6.07 -27.87
CA GLN A 118 36.96 6.23 -27.72
C GLN A 118 36.56 6.52 -26.25
N PRO A 119 35.74 7.56 -25.99
CA PRO A 119 35.31 7.89 -24.64
C PRO A 119 34.39 6.80 -24.04
N VAL A 120 34.43 6.69 -22.72
CA VAL A 120 33.63 5.73 -21.93
C VAL A 120 32.83 6.39 -20.82
N LEU A 121 33.33 7.50 -20.24
CA LEU A 121 32.58 8.36 -19.33
C LEU A 121 31.80 9.42 -20.11
N HIS A 122 30.71 9.91 -19.51
CA HIS A 122 29.84 10.97 -20.04
C HIS A 122 29.32 10.74 -21.49
N VAL A 123 29.31 9.49 -21.95
CA VAL A 123 28.77 9.15 -23.27
C VAL A 123 27.25 9.13 -23.19
N ASN A 124 26.61 9.76 -24.17
CA ASN A 124 25.16 9.77 -24.24
C ASN A 124 24.61 8.34 -24.41
N ILE A 125 23.64 7.95 -23.58
CA ILE A 125 23.08 6.60 -23.59
C ILE A 125 22.35 6.28 -24.90
N VAL A 126 21.76 7.29 -25.56
CA VAL A 126 21.08 7.14 -26.84
C VAL A 126 22.08 6.79 -27.95
N GLU A 127 23.26 7.42 -27.96
CA GLU A 127 24.34 7.07 -28.90
C GLU A 127 24.86 5.64 -28.67
N ARG A 128 24.96 5.22 -27.40
CA ARG A 128 25.36 3.85 -27.04
C ARG A 128 24.33 2.83 -27.52
N LEU A 129 23.05 3.09 -27.27
CA LEU A 129 21.95 2.24 -27.70
C LEU A 129 21.90 2.14 -29.22
N GLN A 130 22.09 3.25 -29.93
CA GLN A 130 22.16 3.20 -31.39
C GLN A 130 23.30 2.30 -31.85
N LYS A 131 24.54 2.50 -31.39
CA LYS A 131 25.67 1.65 -31.79
C LYS A 131 25.41 0.15 -31.57
N GLN A 132 24.64 -0.20 -30.54
CA GLN A 132 24.30 -1.59 -30.22
C GLN A 132 23.12 -2.14 -31.03
N TYR A 133 22.13 -1.30 -31.36
CA TYR A 133 20.83 -1.74 -31.87
C TYR A 133 20.45 -1.17 -33.25
N ASP A 134 21.28 -0.36 -33.89
CA ASP A 134 20.99 0.30 -35.19
C ASP A 134 20.58 -0.73 -36.25
N ALA A 135 21.30 -1.86 -36.31
CA ALA A 135 21.02 -2.98 -37.21
C ALA A 135 20.06 -4.03 -36.61
N ASN A 136 19.52 -3.82 -35.41
CA ASN A 136 18.68 -4.78 -34.69
C ASN A 136 17.44 -4.15 -34.03
N PRO A 137 16.44 -3.69 -34.81
CA PRO A 137 15.22 -3.09 -34.28
C PRO A 137 14.40 -4.01 -33.37
N SER A 138 14.37 -5.31 -33.66
CA SER A 138 13.66 -6.30 -32.83
C SER A 138 14.34 -6.46 -31.46
N GLY A 139 15.67 -6.45 -31.42
CA GLY A 139 16.45 -6.43 -30.19
C GLY A 139 16.21 -5.17 -29.35
N LEU A 140 16.11 -4.00 -29.99
CA LEU A 140 15.75 -2.76 -29.30
C LEU A 140 14.36 -2.84 -28.65
N LYS A 141 13.39 -3.44 -29.37
CA LYS A 141 12.02 -3.61 -28.86
C LYS A 141 11.98 -4.54 -27.65
N ALA A 142 12.70 -5.66 -27.71
CA ALA A 142 12.83 -6.57 -26.57
C ALA A 142 13.51 -5.88 -25.38
N PHE A 143 14.55 -5.09 -25.63
CA PHE A 143 15.23 -4.30 -24.61
C PHE A 143 14.28 -3.32 -23.91
N VAL A 144 13.56 -2.48 -24.67
CA VAL A 144 12.58 -1.52 -24.13
C VAL A 144 11.50 -2.25 -23.33
N SER A 145 10.95 -3.35 -23.86
CA SER A 145 9.94 -4.17 -23.18
C SER A 145 10.45 -4.68 -21.82
N GLY A 146 11.67 -5.22 -21.79
CA GLY A 146 12.29 -5.70 -20.57
C GLY A 146 12.54 -4.60 -19.53
N LEU A 147 12.82 -3.36 -19.96
CA LEU A 147 12.93 -2.24 -19.04
C LEU A 147 11.59 -1.90 -18.36
N TYR A 148 10.47 -1.97 -19.09
CA TYR A 148 9.13 -1.78 -18.50
C TYR A 148 8.77 -2.89 -17.51
N GLU A 149 9.10 -4.14 -17.83
CA GLU A 149 8.83 -5.28 -16.94
C GLU A 149 9.61 -5.20 -15.62
N LYS A 150 10.89 -4.79 -15.71
CA LYS A 150 11.74 -4.57 -14.53
C LYS A 150 11.34 -3.32 -13.76
N SER A 151 10.68 -2.35 -14.41
CA SER A 151 10.11 -1.18 -13.73
C SER A 151 8.89 -1.59 -12.91
N GLY A 152 9.12 -1.86 -11.63
CA GLY A 152 8.10 -2.30 -10.67
C GLY A 152 7.64 -1.17 -9.75
N THR A 153 6.45 -1.35 -9.16
CA THR A 153 6.04 -0.56 -7.99
C THR A 153 6.58 -1.25 -6.74
N MET A 154 7.20 -0.50 -5.83
CA MET A 154 7.77 -1.05 -4.59
C MET A 154 6.69 -1.56 -3.62
N LEU A 155 5.51 -0.96 -3.65
CA LEU A 155 4.40 -1.33 -2.80
C LEU A 155 3.74 -2.62 -3.30
N GLN A 156 3.65 -3.62 -2.42
CA GLN A 156 2.97 -4.88 -2.70
C GLN A 156 1.48 -4.77 -2.38
N TYR A 157 0.67 -5.38 -3.24
CA TYR A 157 -0.79 -5.37 -3.11
C TYR A 157 -1.33 -6.59 -2.39
N ASN A 158 -2.28 -6.35 -1.49
CA ASN A 158 -3.18 -7.35 -0.97
C ASN A 158 -4.23 -7.70 -2.02
N LYS A 159 -3.99 -8.80 -2.75
CA LYS A 159 -4.86 -9.22 -3.84
C LYS A 159 -6.30 -9.47 -3.40
N THR A 160 -6.51 -9.99 -2.19
CA THR A 160 -7.85 -10.22 -1.64
C THR A 160 -8.66 -8.94 -1.48
N GLU A 161 -8.04 -7.84 -1.07
CA GLU A 161 -8.72 -6.55 -0.94
C GLU A 161 -8.88 -5.83 -2.28
N VAL A 162 -7.94 -6.00 -3.22
CA VAL A 162 -8.03 -5.46 -4.59
C VAL A 162 -9.20 -6.08 -5.35
N ASP A 163 -9.35 -7.39 -5.26
CA ASP A 163 -10.38 -8.14 -5.98
C ASP A 163 -11.76 -8.07 -5.29
N ARG A 164 -11.83 -7.49 -4.08
CA ARG A 164 -13.08 -7.40 -3.32
C ARG A 164 -13.99 -6.28 -3.85
N SER A 165 -15.19 -6.68 -4.25
CA SER A 165 -16.26 -5.75 -4.61
C SER A 165 -16.95 -5.17 -3.37
N VAL A 166 -17.05 -3.84 -3.30
CA VAL A 166 -17.87 -3.13 -2.31
C VAL A 166 -18.75 -2.10 -2.99
N ALA A 167 -19.79 -1.62 -2.30
CA ALA A 167 -20.59 -0.51 -2.81
C ALA A 167 -19.68 0.66 -3.21
N ASN A 168 -19.82 1.15 -4.45
CA ASN A 168 -18.98 2.17 -5.08
C ASN A 168 -17.51 1.78 -5.40
N ASN A 169 -17.14 0.49 -5.32
CA ASN A 169 -15.88 -0.03 -5.84
C ASN A 169 -16.13 -1.43 -6.45
N GLN A 170 -16.36 -1.46 -7.76
CA GLN A 170 -16.32 -2.71 -8.50
C GLN A 170 -14.85 -3.17 -8.47
N GLY A 171 -14.57 -4.29 -7.80
CA GLY A 171 -13.21 -4.77 -7.58
C GLY A 171 -12.41 -4.95 -8.88
N GLY A 172 -11.09 -5.09 -8.75
CA GLY A 172 -10.23 -5.54 -9.86
C GLY A 172 -9.61 -4.46 -10.76
N SER A 173 -9.82 -3.16 -10.53
CA SER A 173 -9.04 -2.09 -11.22
C SER A 173 -9.25 -0.67 -10.66
N VAL A 174 -10.36 -0.42 -9.94
CA VAL A 174 -10.69 0.92 -9.43
C VAL A 174 -9.71 1.32 -8.33
N GLY A 175 -8.92 2.36 -8.63
CA GLY A 175 -7.90 2.89 -7.72
C GLY A 175 -6.52 2.30 -7.91
N THR A 176 -6.23 1.54 -8.96
CA THR A 176 -4.85 1.11 -9.26
C THR A 176 -4.34 1.76 -10.53
N ALA A 177 -4.53 3.08 -10.64
CA ALA A 177 -4.06 3.85 -11.79
C ALA A 177 -2.53 3.76 -11.84
N LYS A 178 -1.99 3.37 -12.99
CA LYS A 178 -0.55 3.30 -13.23
C LYS A 178 -0.16 4.39 -14.20
N THR A 179 0.92 5.08 -13.89
CA THR A 179 1.55 6.04 -14.78
C THR A 179 3.01 5.66 -14.90
N VAL A 180 3.51 5.55 -16.14
CA VAL A 180 4.93 5.36 -16.41
C VAL A 180 5.49 6.64 -16.98
N ALA A 181 6.49 7.20 -16.31
CA ALA A 181 7.27 8.31 -16.81
C ALA A 181 8.63 7.80 -17.29
N VAL A 182 8.95 8.04 -18.55
CA VAL A 182 10.25 7.75 -19.16
C VAL A 182 10.97 9.06 -19.39
N PHE A 183 12.14 9.22 -18.79
CA PHE A 183 13.00 10.38 -18.99
C PHE A 183 14.14 9.97 -19.92
N LEU A 184 13.98 10.30 -21.21
CA LEU A 184 14.95 10.00 -22.26
C LEU A 184 15.81 11.26 -22.51
N PRO A 185 17.14 11.18 -22.40
CA PRO A 185 17.97 12.36 -22.59
C PRO A 185 18.02 12.81 -24.05
N GLU A 186 18.14 14.14 -24.24
CA GLU A 186 18.33 14.73 -25.56
C GLU A 186 19.62 14.20 -26.23
N CYS A 187 19.55 14.04 -27.56
CA CYS A 187 20.67 13.58 -28.37
C CYS A 187 20.64 14.22 -29.76
N GLU A 188 21.26 15.40 -29.89
CA GLU A 188 21.24 16.15 -31.16
C GLU A 188 21.98 15.44 -32.31
N SER A 189 23.03 14.68 -31.98
CA SER A 189 23.82 13.91 -32.94
C SER A 189 23.03 12.79 -33.61
N GLN A 190 21.98 12.28 -32.96
CA GLN A 190 21.23 11.09 -33.38
C GLN A 190 19.71 11.28 -33.30
N LYS A 191 19.22 12.41 -33.82
CA LYS A 191 17.80 12.80 -33.76
C LYS A 191 16.82 11.74 -34.28
N ASN A 192 17.18 11.06 -35.37
CA ASN A 192 16.33 10.03 -35.96
C ASN A 192 16.17 8.82 -35.04
N PHE A 193 17.29 8.28 -34.52
CA PHE A 193 17.25 7.16 -33.58
C PHE A 193 16.56 7.56 -32.27
N HIS A 194 16.83 8.76 -31.75
CA HIS A 194 16.15 9.30 -30.58
C HIS A 194 14.62 9.33 -30.78
N ALA A 195 14.13 9.88 -31.90
CA ALA A 195 12.70 9.93 -32.21
C ALA A 195 12.07 8.53 -32.33
N SER A 196 12.78 7.58 -32.95
CA SER A 196 12.34 6.18 -33.01
C SER A 196 12.25 5.56 -31.61
N LEU A 197 13.24 5.81 -30.75
CA LEU A 197 13.27 5.30 -29.38
C LEU A 197 12.14 5.92 -28.52
N THR A 198 11.90 7.23 -28.62
CA THR A 198 10.75 7.90 -28.01
C THR A 198 9.45 7.22 -28.39
N ARG A 199 9.22 7.02 -29.69
CA ARG A 199 8.02 6.36 -30.21
C ARG A 199 7.89 4.93 -29.69
N MET A 200 8.98 4.18 -29.59
CA MET A 200 8.95 2.82 -29.02
C MET A 200 8.54 2.82 -27.54
N PHE A 201 9.05 3.76 -26.74
CA PHE A 201 8.61 3.91 -25.36
C PHE A 201 7.12 4.28 -25.28
N GLU A 202 6.65 5.19 -26.13
CA GLU A 202 5.24 5.60 -26.20
C GLU A 202 4.30 4.48 -26.68
N GLU A 203 4.77 3.59 -27.56
CA GLU A 203 3.99 2.46 -28.08
C GLU A 203 3.93 1.28 -27.09
N GLN A 204 4.89 1.16 -26.17
CA GLN A 204 4.98 0.04 -25.22
C GLN A 204 4.01 0.15 -24.01
N LYS A 205 3.00 1.00 -24.12
CA LYS A 205 1.98 1.28 -23.10
C LYS A 205 1.12 0.04 -22.80
N ASP A 206 1.01 -0.29 -21.52
CA ASP A 206 -0.02 -1.17 -20.97
C ASP A 206 -1.39 -0.47 -21.19
N PRO A 207 -2.43 -1.15 -21.71
CA PRO A 207 -3.77 -0.55 -21.88
C PRO A 207 -4.33 0.15 -20.64
N ALA A 208 -3.85 -0.20 -19.45
CA ALA A 208 -4.26 0.39 -18.17
C ALA A 208 -3.31 1.46 -17.62
N SER A 209 -2.28 1.88 -18.38
CA SER A 209 -1.27 2.84 -17.93
C SER A 209 -1.11 4.01 -18.88
N ASP A 210 -1.11 5.22 -18.32
CA ASP A 210 -0.65 6.40 -19.05
C ASP A 210 0.89 6.38 -19.11
N THR A 211 1.45 6.47 -20.31
CA THR A 211 2.90 6.55 -20.50
C THR A 211 3.25 7.94 -21.00
N VAL A 212 4.18 8.61 -20.30
CA VAL A 212 4.70 9.92 -20.69
C VAL A 212 6.19 9.79 -20.92
N VAL A 213 6.64 10.16 -22.12
CA VAL A 213 8.07 10.30 -22.42
C VAL A 213 8.44 11.77 -22.35
N ALA A 214 9.40 12.11 -21.52
CA ALA A 214 9.89 13.46 -21.27
C ALA A 214 11.40 13.53 -21.45
N THR A 215 11.93 14.75 -21.62
CA THR A 215 13.37 14.98 -21.68
C THR A 215 14.03 14.69 -20.34
N GLY A 216 15.01 13.79 -20.35
CA GLY A 216 15.88 13.48 -19.21
C GLY A 216 17.03 14.47 -19.05
N LYS A 217 17.41 14.76 -17.80
CA LYS A 217 18.54 15.64 -17.48
C LYS A 217 19.90 14.93 -17.53
N LEU A 218 19.92 13.60 -17.44
CA LEU A 218 21.13 12.80 -17.37
C LEU A 218 21.44 12.23 -18.75
N SER A 219 22.46 12.76 -19.44
CA SER A 219 22.80 12.33 -20.80
C SER A 219 23.16 10.84 -20.90
N ASN A 220 23.71 10.28 -19.84
CA ASN A 220 24.23 8.91 -19.76
C ASN A 220 23.22 7.89 -19.22
N GLU A 221 21.97 8.28 -18.91
CA GLU A 221 20.98 7.40 -18.27
C GLU A 221 19.57 7.60 -18.84
N ILE A 222 18.80 6.51 -18.90
CA ILE A 222 17.35 6.57 -19.13
C ILE A 222 16.69 6.25 -17.80
N VAL A 223 15.84 7.15 -17.30
CA VAL A 223 15.12 6.92 -16.04
C VAL A 223 13.69 6.50 -16.37
N ILE A 224 13.27 5.35 -15.84
CA ILE A 224 11.90 4.86 -15.99
C ILE A 224 11.28 4.78 -14.60
N MET A 225 10.21 5.53 -14.40
CA MET A 225 9.50 5.61 -13.13
C MET A 225 8.08 5.10 -13.31
N LYS A 226 7.71 4.08 -12.55
CA LYS A 226 6.35 3.53 -12.52
C LYS A 226 5.66 3.94 -11.23
N ILE A 227 4.68 4.81 -11.35
CA ILE A 227 3.89 5.33 -10.25
C ILE A 227 2.55 4.61 -10.24
N ALA A 228 2.20 4.00 -9.12
CA ALA A 228 0.84 3.57 -8.86
C ALA A 228 0.16 4.60 -7.95
N SER A 229 -1.05 5.01 -8.30
CA SER A 229 -1.80 6.05 -7.58
C SER A 229 -3.28 5.70 -7.45
N LEU A 230 -3.96 6.48 -6.61
CA LEU A 230 -5.40 6.38 -6.32
C LEU A 230 -5.83 5.09 -5.59
N MET A 231 -4.87 4.36 -5.01
CA MET A 231 -5.15 3.11 -4.30
C MET A 231 -5.62 3.37 -2.88
N PRO A 232 -6.76 2.78 -2.47
CA PRO A 232 -7.15 2.74 -1.08
C PRO A 232 -6.06 2.09 -0.23
N VAL A 233 -5.80 2.65 0.96
CA VAL A 233 -4.79 2.14 1.90
C VAL A 233 -5.00 0.64 2.19
N ARG A 234 -6.25 0.16 2.23
CA ARG A 234 -6.58 -1.26 2.45
C ARG A 234 -5.93 -2.23 1.44
N PHE A 235 -5.48 -1.75 0.28
CA PHE A 235 -4.79 -2.56 -0.73
C PHE A 235 -3.33 -2.85 -0.37
N ILE A 236 -2.77 -2.23 0.66
CA ILE A 236 -1.36 -2.41 1.03
C ILE A 236 -1.19 -3.76 1.75
N GLU A 237 -0.30 -4.62 1.24
CA GLU A 237 -0.10 -5.98 1.77
C GLU A 237 0.43 -6.01 3.21
N SER A 238 1.26 -5.03 3.60
CA SER A 238 1.82 -4.94 4.96
C SER A 238 0.86 -4.32 5.98
N LEU A 239 -0.26 -3.73 5.54
CA LEU A 239 -1.22 -3.08 6.43
C LEU A 239 -1.81 -3.97 7.53
N PRO A 240 -2.09 -5.28 7.32
CA PRO A 240 -2.61 -6.14 8.37
C PRO A 240 -1.70 -6.22 9.60
N VAL A 241 -0.38 -6.12 9.41
CA VAL A 241 0.60 -6.11 10.51
C VAL A 241 0.46 -4.84 11.35
N LEU A 242 0.39 -3.69 10.68
CA LEU A 242 0.19 -2.39 11.33
C LEU A 242 -1.17 -2.32 12.04
N ARG A 243 -2.21 -2.87 11.41
CA ARG A 243 -3.53 -2.98 12.01
C ARG A 243 -3.51 -3.83 13.28
N ARG A 244 -2.85 -4.99 13.29
CA ARG A 244 -2.78 -5.83 14.50
C ARG A 244 -2.12 -5.10 15.67
N HIS A 245 -1.05 -4.36 15.39
CA HIS A 245 -0.40 -3.53 16.40
C HIS A 245 -1.35 -2.44 16.94
N TYR A 246 -2.02 -1.73 16.03
CA TYR A 246 -3.02 -0.72 16.38
C TYR A 246 -4.20 -1.30 17.20
N ASP A 247 -4.78 -2.41 16.76
CA ASP A 247 -5.88 -3.10 17.45
C ASP A 247 -5.43 -3.58 18.85
N GLY A 248 -4.17 -3.97 19.01
CA GLY A 248 -3.56 -4.27 20.30
C GLY A 248 -3.49 -3.07 21.23
N LEU A 249 -3.08 -1.90 20.73
CA LEU A 249 -3.09 -0.66 21.51
C LEU A 249 -4.51 -0.23 21.89
N LEU A 250 -5.50 -0.47 21.03
CA LEU A 250 -6.90 -0.16 21.34
C LEU A 250 -7.50 -1.01 22.47
N ALA A 251 -6.91 -2.17 22.77
CA ALA A 251 -7.33 -2.98 23.91
C ALA A 251 -6.96 -2.33 25.25
N ASP A 252 -5.96 -1.46 25.27
CA ASP A 252 -5.58 -0.68 26.44
C ASP A 252 -6.36 0.65 26.49
N PHE A 253 -6.99 0.90 27.64
CA PHE A 253 -7.80 2.10 27.85
C PHE A 253 -6.99 3.40 27.75
N ASN A 254 -5.76 3.43 28.26
CA ASN A 254 -4.92 4.62 28.25
C ASN A 254 -4.39 4.90 26.84
N GLU A 255 -3.89 3.86 26.17
CA GLU A 255 -3.36 3.98 24.81
C GLU A 255 -4.45 4.36 23.81
N SER A 256 -5.65 3.78 23.93
CA SER A 256 -6.78 4.13 23.04
C SER A 256 -7.20 5.61 23.14
N HIS A 257 -7.15 6.21 24.33
CA HIS A 257 -7.45 7.64 24.52
C HIS A 257 -6.32 8.53 23.99
N LEU A 258 -5.05 8.11 24.13
CA LEU A 258 -3.92 8.82 23.53
C LEU A 258 -4.00 8.81 22.00
N LEU A 259 -4.34 7.66 21.41
CA LEU A 259 -4.46 7.48 19.95
C LEU A 259 -5.59 8.31 19.34
N HIS A 260 -6.73 8.43 20.02
CA HIS A 260 -7.93 9.03 19.44
C HIS A 260 -8.31 10.39 19.99
N SER A 261 -7.70 10.82 21.10
CA SER A 261 -7.96 12.07 21.84
C SER A 261 -9.42 12.22 22.34
N ALA A 262 -10.41 12.12 21.46
CA ALA A 262 -11.84 12.28 21.71
C ALA A 262 -12.60 10.94 21.56
N GLY A 263 -12.17 9.91 22.30
CA GLY A 263 -12.89 8.64 22.43
C GLY A 263 -12.00 7.42 22.24
N ASN A 264 -12.62 6.28 21.94
CA ASN A 264 -11.96 4.96 21.83
C ASN A 264 -11.96 4.40 20.40
N GLY A 265 -12.14 5.26 19.39
CA GLY A 265 -12.11 4.86 17.97
C GLY A 265 -13.30 4.04 17.46
N LYS A 266 -14.18 3.53 18.33
CA LYS A 266 -15.28 2.60 17.95
C LYS A 266 -16.32 3.17 16.98
N ARG A 267 -16.36 4.49 16.80
CA ARG A 267 -17.27 5.19 15.87
C ARG A 267 -16.64 5.45 14.49
N LEU A 268 -15.35 5.19 14.33
CA LEU A 268 -14.65 5.38 13.06
C LEU A 268 -15.04 4.26 12.08
N PRO A 269 -15.06 4.55 10.77
CA PRO A 269 -15.30 3.52 9.76
C PRO A 269 -14.19 2.46 9.80
N PRO A 270 -14.53 1.18 9.51
CA PRO A 270 -13.52 0.13 9.44
C PRO A 270 -12.54 0.39 8.28
N LEU A 271 -11.27 0.04 8.52
CA LEU A 271 -10.21 0.17 7.52
C LEU A 271 -10.38 -0.77 6.32
N TYR A 272 -10.91 -1.97 6.58
CA TYR A 272 -11.13 -3.00 5.59
C TYR A 272 -12.60 -3.06 5.17
N ALA A 273 -12.81 -3.48 3.94
CA ALA A 273 -14.14 -3.78 3.45
C ALA A 273 -14.75 -4.93 4.27
N ARG A 274 -16.04 -4.82 4.60
CA ARG A 274 -16.78 -5.90 5.26
C ARG A 274 -16.67 -7.17 4.44
N THR A 275 -16.46 -8.29 5.11
CA THR A 275 -16.49 -9.63 4.50
C THR A 275 -17.92 -9.99 4.08
N SER A 276 -18.06 -10.94 3.14
CA SER A 276 -19.37 -11.46 2.75
C SER A 276 -20.16 -12.01 3.95
N ALA A 277 -19.46 -12.60 4.92
CA ALA A 277 -20.06 -13.09 6.16
C ALA A 277 -20.61 -11.96 7.04
N GLU A 278 -19.86 -10.86 7.19
CA GLU A 278 -20.32 -9.69 7.94
C GLU A 278 -21.49 -8.99 7.25
N VAL A 279 -21.46 -8.87 5.93
CA VAL A 279 -22.59 -8.32 5.13
C VAL A 279 -23.83 -9.19 5.30
N ALA A 280 -23.69 -10.52 5.20
CA ALA A 280 -24.80 -11.45 5.41
C ALA A 280 -25.34 -11.40 6.85
N SER A 281 -24.46 -11.32 7.85
CA SER A 281 -24.86 -11.17 9.26
C SER A 281 -25.64 -9.87 9.48
N GLN A 282 -25.17 -8.74 8.94
CA GLN A 282 -25.89 -7.47 9.06
C GLN A 282 -27.24 -7.48 8.35
N ALA A 283 -27.33 -8.12 7.18
CA ALA A 283 -28.59 -8.27 6.46
C ALA A 283 -29.65 -9.05 7.26
N LYS A 284 -29.23 -9.95 8.16
CA LYS A 284 -30.14 -10.71 9.03
C LYS A 284 -30.63 -9.93 10.25
N ARG A 285 -29.93 -8.87 10.68
CA ARG A 285 -30.26 -8.11 11.90
C ARG A 285 -31.68 -7.52 11.89
N LYS A 286 -32.08 -6.90 10.78
CA LYS A 286 -33.44 -6.31 10.61
C LYS A 286 -34.54 -7.37 10.65
N PRO A 287 -34.46 -8.47 9.88
CA PRO A 287 -35.38 -9.60 10.02
C PRO A 287 -35.54 -10.12 11.45
N TYR A 288 -34.44 -10.32 12.19
CA TYR A 288 -34.51 -10.80 13.57
C TYR A 288 -35.25 -9.84 14.49
N ARG A 289 -35.04 -8.52 14.36
CA ARG A 289 -35.80 -7.53 15.14
C ARG A 289 -37.28 -7.54 14.80
N LEU A 290 -37.64 -7.69 13.52
CA LEU A 290 -39.03 -7.80 13.11
C LEU A 290 -39.69 -9.06 13.66
N ILE A 291 -39.01 -10.22 13.58
CA ILE A 291 -39.50 -11.47 14.17
C ILE A 291 -39.67 -11.30 15.69
N ALA A 292 -38.69 -10.74 16.38
CA ALA A 292 -38.79 -10.48 17.82
C ALA A 292 -40.00 -9.60 18.18
N HIS A 293 -40.31 -8.60 17.35
CA HIS A 293 -41.50 -7.77 17.53
C HIS A 293 -42.81 -8.54 17.30
N LEU A 294 -42.89 -9.35 16.24
CA LEU A 294 -44.04 -10.19 15.96
C LEU A 294 -44.28 -11.22 17.08
N LEU A 295 -43.21 -11.77 17.65
CA LEU A 295 -43.23 -12.67 18.81
C LEU A 295 -43.47 -11.95 20.15
N GLN A 296 -43.72 -10.64 20.16
CA GLN A 296 -43.93 -9.82 21.37
C GLN A 296 -42.74 -9.76 22.33
N MET A 297 -41.55 -10.17 21.86
CA MET A 297 -40.28 -10.04 22.59
C MET A 297 -39.75 -8.61 22.52
N ILE A 298 -40.09 -7.85 21.47
CA ILE A 298 -39.84 -6.40 21.40
C ILE A 298 -41.16 -5.64 21.53
N ARG A 299 -41.29 -4.85 22.60
CA ARG A 299 -42.51 -4.09 22.92
C ARG A 299 -42.21 -2.73 23.54
N SER A 300 -43.15 -1.80 23.43
CA SER A 300 -43.06 -0.50 24.10
C SER A 300 -43.56 -0.58 25.55
N ARG A 301 -42.93 0.18 26.45
CA ARG A 301 -43.39 0.42 27.81
C ARG A 301 -43.14 1.88 28.22
N GLU A 302 -43.81 2.32 29.27
CA GLU A 302 -43.52 3.63 29.87
C GLU A 302 -42.33 3.50 30.83
N ASN A 303 -41.33 4.37 30.67
CA ASN A 303 -40.20 4.44 31.57
C ASN A 303 -40.65 5.01 32.92
N ARG A 304 -40.46 4.25 34.00
CA ARG A 304 -40.94 4.63 35.34
C ARG A 304 -40.30 5.89 35.93
N VAL A 305 -39.14 6.29 35.40
CA VAL A 305 -38.37 7.44 35.89
C VAL A 305 -38.68 8.68 35.07
N THR A 306 -38.72 8.55 33.73
CA THR A 306 -38.88 9.70 32.83
C THR A 306 -40.31 9.92 32.36
N GLY A 307 -41.20 8.92 32.47
CA GLY A 307 -42.56 8.93 31.91
C GLY A 307 -42.61 8.83 30.38
N GLU A 308 -41.46 8.67 29.72
CA GLU A 308 -41.38 8.56 28.26
C GLU A 308 -41.59 7.11 27.80
N THR A 309 -42.17 6.93 26.61
CA THR A 309 -42.28 5.62 25.97
C THR A 309 -40.89 5.14 25.53
N GLU A 310 -40.46 3.99 26.05
CA GLU A 310 -39.25 3.29 25.64
C GLU A 310 -39.57 1.92 25.04
N TRP A 311 -38.69 1.44 24.18
CA TRP A 311 -38.79 0.11 23.58
C TRP A 311 -37.82 -0.84 24.29
N VAL A 312 -38.32 -2.01 24.65
CA VAL A 312 -37.56 -3.02 25.37
C VAL A 312 -37.59 -4.35 24.65
N PHE A 313 -36.46 -5.05 24.73
CA PHE A 313 -36.35 -6.45 24.39
C PHE A 313 -36.52 -7.29 25.67
N VAL A 314 -37.52 -8.15 25.70
CA VAL A 314 -37.92 -8.99 26.82
C VAL A 314 -37.57 -10.43 26.50
N TYR A 315 -36.93 -11.09 27.46
CA TYR A 315 -36.50 -12.50 27.37
C TYR A 315 -36.54 -13.15 28.76
N GLU A 316 -36.37 -14.46 28.80
CA GLU A 316 -36.27 -15.20 30.07
C GLU A 316 -34.80 -15.45 30.41
N ASP A 317 -34.40 -15.11 31.64
CA ASP A 317 -33.09 -15.41 32.20
C ASP A 317 -33.29 -16.18 33.50
N ASP A 318 -32.74 -17.40 33.58
CA ASP A 318 -32.95 -18.33 34.70
C ASP A 318 -34.45 -18.53 35.10
N GLY A 319 -35.33 -18.54 34.10
CA GLY A 319 -36.79 -18.70 34.30
C GLY A 319 -37.51 -17.42 34.78
N LEU A 320 -36.83 -16.28 34.84
CA LEU A 320 -37.41 -14.99 35.22
C LEU A 320 -37.47 -14.02 34.02
N PRO A 321 -38.58 -13.27 33.85
CA PRO A 321 -38.69 -12.28 32.80
C PRO A 321 -37.72 -11.13 33.05
N THR A 322 -36.82 -10.91 32.10
CA THR A 322 -35.80 -9.87 32.10
C THR A 322 -35.98 -8.99 30.86
N ASP A 323 -35.56 -7.73 30.94
CA ASP A 323 -35.64 -6.82 29.80
C ASP A 323 -34.39 -5.94 29.64
N ARG A 324 -34.17 -5.50 28.40
CA ARG A 324 -33.11 -4.57 28.01
C ARG A 324 -33.69 -3.47 27.13
N VAL A 325 -33.34 -2.22 27.45
CA VAL A 325 -33.76 -1.05 26.65
C VAL A 325 -33.04 -1.05 25.30
N LEU A 326 -33.82 -0.82 24.24
CA LEU A 326 -33.34 -0.72 22.86
C LEU A 326 -33.03 0.74 22.49
N ASN A 327 -32.13 0.91 21.53
CA ASN A 327 -31.89 2.21 20.90
C ASN A 327 -33.06 2.55 19.97
N GLY A 328 -33.83 3.60 20.29
CA GLY A 328 -34.87 4.14 19.44
C GLY A 328 -36.08 4.66 20.23
N ARG A 329 -36.60 5.84 19.86
CA ARG A 329 -37.76 6.46 20.53
C ARG A 329 -39.11 5.89 20.08
N ASN A 330 -39.15 5.25 18.91
CA ASN A 330 -40.33 4.66 18.33
C ASN A 330 -39.96 3.37 17.57
N TRP A 331 -40.96 2.62 17.13
CA TRP A 331 -40.75 1.37 16.41
C TRP A 331 -39.87 1.54 15.17
N SER A 332 -40.11 2.57 14.35
CA SER A 332 -39.30 2.84 13.16
C SER A 332 -37.82 3.04 13.50
N ALA A 333 -37.51 3.80 14.55
CA ALA A 333 -36.14 4.01 15.00
C ALA A 333 -35.47 2.72 15.52
N VAL A 334 -36.22 1.84 16.19
CA VAL A 334 -35.73 0.53 16.63
C VAL A 334 -35.51 -0.43 15.46
N PHE A 335 -36.42 -0.40 14.49
CA PHE A 335 -36.39 -1.25 13.31
C PHE A 335 -35.25 -0.88 12.37
N ASP A 336 -35.11 0.40 12.04
CA ASP A 336 -34.10 0.89 11.10
C ASP A 336 -32.73 1.16 11.73
N GLY A 337 -32.70 1.48 13.02
CA GLY A 337 -31.49 1.77 13.76
C GLY A 337 -30.64 0.55 14.10
N ASP A 338 -29.38 0.80 14.43
CA ASP A 338 -28.47 -0.21 14.95
C ASP A 338 -28.57 -0.32 16.47
N GLN A 339 -28.61 -1.57 16.94
CA GLN A 339 -28.49 -1.92 18.35
C GLN A 339 -27.03 -2.16 18.70
N LYS A 340 -26.67 -2.08 19.99
CA LYS A 340 -25.34 -2.49 20.43
C LYS A 340 -25.11 -3.96 20.04
N ASP A 341 -23.90 -4.29 19.61
CA ASP A 341 -23.60 -5.61 19.02
C ASP A 341 -23.88 -6.79 19.96
N ASP A 342 -23.66 -6.61 21.27
CA ASP A 342 -24.00 -7.56 22.32
C ASP A 342 -25.52 -7.77 22.45
N LEU A 343 -26.28 -6.68 22.48
CA LEU A 343 -27.74 -6.72 22.54
C LEU A 343 -28.34 -7.32 21.26
N GLN A 344 -27.78 -6.99 20.09
CA GLN A 344 -28.23 -7.57 18.82
C GLN A 344 -27.99 -9.08 18.77
N LYS A 345 -26.83 -9.56 19.22
CA LYS A 345 -26.54 -11.01 19.32
C LYS A 345 -27.47 -11.71 20.31
N MET A 346 -27.82 -11.04 21.41
CA MET A 346 -28.79 -11.56 22.38
C MET A 346 -30.18 -11.72 21.76
N ILE A 347 -30.66 -10.71 21.02
CA ILE A 347 -31.94 -10.80 20.29
C ILE A 347 -31.92 -11.99 19.33
N GLU A 348 -30.85 -12.13 18.52
CA GLU A 348 -30.72 -13.23 17.56
C GLU A 348 -30.77 -14.59 18.26
N ALA A 349 -29.97 -14.78 19.32
CA ALA A 349 -29.91 -16.04 20.06
C ALA A 349 -31.25 -16.41 20.71
N GLU A 350 -31.92 -15.45 21.34
CA GLU A 350 -33.19 -15.69 22.01
C GLU A 350 -34.32 -15.96 21.03
N VAL A 351 -34.38 -15.20 19.92
CA VAL A 351 -35.37 -15.43 18.88
C VAL A 351 -35.18 -16.82 18.28
N THR A 352 -33.94 -17.22 17.97
CA THR A 352 -33.66 -18.59 17.50
C THR A 352 -34.09 -19.64 18.52
N ARG A 353 -33.83 -19.42 19.81
CA ARG A 353 -34.27 -20.34 20.87
C ARG A 353 -35.79 -20.43 20.96
N HIS A 354 -36.48 -19.29 20.92
CA HIS A 354 -37.94 -19.22 20.98
C HIS A 354 -38.60 -19.87 19.75
N ILE A 355 -38.01 -19.68 18.56
CA ILE A 355 -38.46 -20.39 17.34
C ILE A 355 -38.30 -21.90 17.53
N ALA A 356 -37.17 -22.37 18.06
CA ALA A 356 -36.91 -23.79 18.26
C ALA A 356 -37.81 -24.44 19.32
N SER A 357 -38.20 -23.71 20.37
CA SER A 357 -39.09 -24.21 21.42
C SER A 357 -40.57 -24.14 21.02
N THR A 358 -40.98 -23.03 20.40
CA THR A 358 -42.41 -22.66 20.28
C THR A 358 -42.95 -22.84 18.86
N LEU A 359 -42.09 -22.76 17.83
CA LEU A 359 -42.48 -22.83 16.42
C LEU A 359 -41.99 -24.13 15.76
N GLN A 360 -42.25 -25.28 16.41
CA GLN A 360 -41.84 -26.59 15.89
C GLN A 360 -42.70 -27.04 14.71
N HIS A 361 -44.01 -26.79 14.74
CA HIS A 361 -44.93 -27.22 13.70
C HIS A 361 -45.01 -26.21 12.55
N ARG A 362 -45.27 -26.75 11.34
CA ARG A 362 -45.40 -25.94 10.11
C ARG A 362 -46.54 -24.92 10.22
N ASP A 363 -47.59 -25.24 10.95
CA ASP A 363 -48.76 -24.38 11.12
C ASP A 363 -48.41 -23.13 11.93
N ASP A 364 -47.64 -23.28 13.02
CA ASP A 364 -47.20 -22.15 13.85
C ASP A 364 -46.25 -21.23 13.07
N LYS A 365 -45.33 -21.82 12.29
CA LYS A 365 -44.46 -21.06 11.38
C LYS A 365 -45.27 -20.30 10.31
N THR A 366 -46.34 -20.90 9.81
CA THR A 366 -47.23 -20.27 8.82
C THR A 366 -48.06 -19.15 9.46
N LYS A 367 -48.47 -19.31 10.72
CA LYS A 367 -49.14 -18.26 11.50
C LYS A 367 -48.26 -17.02 11.66
N LEU A 368 -46.99 -17.19 12.03
CA LEU A 368 -46.05 -16.06 12.12
C LEU A 368 -45.87 -15.33 10.78
N ILE A 369 -45.86 -16.06 9.65
CA ILE A 369 -45.87 -15.44 8.32
C ILE A 369 -47.18 -14.70 8.05
N GLY A 370 -48.31 -15.20 8.54
CA GLY A 370 -49.59 -14.50 8.51
C GLY A 370 -49.55 -13.20 9.31
N ASP A 371 -48.95 -13.22 10.50
CA ASP A 371 -48.76 -12.03 11.34
C ASP A 371 -47.83 -11.00 10.66
N PHE A 372 -46.78 -11.47 9.99
CA PHE A 372 -45.94 -10.64 9.13
C PHE A 372 -46.74 -10.01 7.97
N ASP A 373 -47.57 -10.78 7.28
CA ASP A 373 -48.37 -10.29 6.16
C ASP A 373 -49.42 -9.26 6.63
N ALA A 374 -50.01 -9.46 7.80
CA ALA A 374 -50.89 -8.49 8.45
C ALA A 374 -50.14 -7.20 8.81
N PHE A 375 -48.93 -7.32 9.36
CA PHE A 375 -48.06 -6.18 9.68
C PHE A 375 -47.67 -5.38 8.41
N ALA A 376 -47.29 -6.06 7.33
CA ALA A 376 -46.94 -5.42 6.06
C ALA A 376 -48.16 -4.69 5.46
N ARG A 377 -49.35 -5.30 5.49
CA ARG A 377 -50.60 -4.66 5.04
C ARG A 377 -50.97 -3.44 5.87
N LYS A 378 -50.78 -3.52 7.19
CA LYS A 378 -50.99 -2.36 8.07
C LYS A 378 -50.06 -1.21 7.70
N THR A 379 -48.78 -1.51 7.48
CA THR A 379 -47.79 -0.50 7.04
C THR A 379 -48.16 0.13 5.70
N LEU A 380 -48.70 -0.66 4.75
CA LEU A 380 -49.22 -0.15 3.49
C LEU A 380 -50.36 0.86 3.69
N VAL A 381 -51.32 0.53 4.57
CA VAL A 381 -52.46 1.41 4.88
C VAL A 381 -52.00 2.68 5.57
N ASP A 382 -51.11 2.56 6.56
CA ASP A 382 -50.55 3.69 7.32
C ASP A 382 -49.76 4.65 6.40
N ASN A 383 -49.16 4.14 5.32
CA ASN A 383 -48.43 4.91 4.30
C ASN A 383 -49.30 5.31 3.08
N GLY A 384 -50.63 5.34 3.23
CA GLY A 384 -51.53 5.87 2.20
C GLY A 384 -51.91 4.90 1.07
N GLY A 385 -51.61 3.60 1.22
CA GLY A 385 -52.08 2.54 0.33
C GLY A 385 -51.24 2.31 -0.94
N PHE A 386 -50.11 3.00 -1.09
CA PHE A 386 -49.27 2.89 -2.28
C PHE A 386 -48.31 1.70 -2.20
N THR A 387 -48.47 0.72 -3.09
CA THR A 387 -47.57 -0.45 -3.17
C THR A 387 -46.15 -0.10 -3.60
N ASP A 388 -45.96 1.11 -4.14
CA ASP A 388 -44.65 1.64 -4.52
C ASP A 388 -43.90 2.36 -3.40
N ASP A 389 -44.53 2.52 -2.23
CA ASP A 389 -43.92 3.14 -1.06
C ASP A 389 -42.59 2.45 -0.66
N PRO A 390 -41.49 3.21 -0.50
CA PRO A 390 -40.19 2.64 -0.12
C PRO A 390 -40.21 1.87 1.20
N GLY A 391 -41.01 2.31 2.18
CA GLY A 391 -41.13 1.65 3.49
C GLY A 391 -41.82 0.29 3.38
N TYR A 392 -42.93 0.23 2.66
CA TYR A 392 -43.64 -1.02 2.36
C TYR A 392 -42.76 -1.99 1.55
N LYS A 393 -42.09 -1.52 0.49
CA LYS A 393 -41.17 -2.34 -0.31
C LYS A 393 -40.02 -2.92 0.52
N ALA A 394 -39.45 -2.12 1.41
CA ALA A 394 -38.39 -2.57 2.31
C ALA A 394 -38.86 -3.69 3.24
N ILE A 395 -40.07 -3.59 3.81
CA ILE A 395 -40.64 -4.62 4.69
C ILE A 395 -40.91 -5.90 3.91
N VAL A 396 -41.57 -5.82 2.75
CA VAL A 396 -41.88 -6.99 1.90
C VAL A 396 -40.61 -7.71 1.46
N ALA A 397 -39.53 -6.97 1.15
CA ALA A 397 -38.24 -7.54 0.78
C ALA A 397 -37.59 -8.41 1.88
N LEU A 398 -38.01 -8.27 3.15
CA LEU A 398 -37.52 -9.11 4.25
C LEU A 398 -38.20 -10.48 4.32
N LYS A 399 -39.34 -10.68 3.64
CA LYS A 399 -40.12 -11.93 3.72
C LYS A 399 -39.29 -13.20 3.42
N PRO A 400 -38.42 -13.23 2.39
CA PRO A 400 -37.58 -14.40 2.13
C PRO A 400 -36.61 -14.71 3.28
N GLN A 401 -36.02 -13.68 3.88
CA GLN A 401 -35.07 -13.83 5.00
C GLN A 401 -35.79 -14.31 6.28
N ILE A 402 -37.01 -13.84 6.51
CA ILE A 402 -37.83 -14.31 7.64
C ILE A 402 -38.16 -15.80 7.48
N ARG A 403 -38.55 -16.23 6.26
CA ARG A 403 -38.81 -17.64 5.97
C ARG A 403 -37.57 -18.52 6.20
N ASP A 404 -36.40 -18.05 5.78
CA ASP A 404 -35.11 -18.72 6.04
C ASP A 404 -34.86 -18.89 7.55
N ILE A 405 -34.99 -17.79 8.33
CA ILE A 405 -34.75 -17.80 9.78
C ILE A 405 -35.66 -18.78 10.52
N ILE A 406 -36.93 -18.89 10.13
CA ILE A 406 -37.89 -19.80 10.79
C ILE A 406 -37.87 -21.22 10.19
N GLY A 407 -37.04 -21.48 9.17
CA GLY A 407 -36.91 -22.79 8.54
C GLY A 407 -38.13 -23.20 7.70
N LEU A 408 -38.75 -22.26 6.99
CA LEU A 408 -39.73 -22.55 5.93
C LEU A 408 -39.05 -22.44 4.55
N PRO A 409 -39.35 -23.34 3.60
CA PRO A 409 -38.82 -23.23 2.25
C PRO A 409 -39.26 -21.91 1.60
N ALA A 410 -38.39 -21.35 0.75
CA ALA A 410 -38.75 -20.21 -0.10
C ALA A 410 -40.05 -20.54 -0.84
N ALA A 411 -41.01 -19.61 -0.83
CA ALA A 411 -42.23 -19.82 -1.59
C ALA A 411 -41.84 -19.97 -3.07
N THR A 412 -42.10 -21.12 -3.67
CA THR A 412 -42.07 -21.26 -5.12
C THR A 412 -42.98 -20.18 -5.67
N ALA A 413 -42.43 -19.32 -6.53
CA ALA A 413 -43.23 -18.38 -7.29
C ALA A 413 -44.26 -19.21 -8.07
N GLN A 414 -45.51 -19.23 -7.61
CA GLN A 414 -46.61 -19.67 -8.44
C GLN A 414 -46.73 -18.63 -9.54
N ALA A 415 -46.36 -19.04 -10.76
CA ALA A 415 -46.67 -18.30 -11.96
C ALA A 415 -48.19 -18.06 -12.00
N ALA A 416 -48.56 -16.78 -12.01
CA ALA A 416 -49.85 -16.29 -12.41
C ALA A 416 -49.61 -15.12 -13.36
#